data_AF-A0A7Z0CJR4-F1
#
_entry.id   AF-A0A7Z0CJR4-F1
#
_cell.length_a   1.000
_cell.length_b   1.000
_cell.length_c   1.000
_cell.angle_alpha   90.00
_cell.angle_beta   90.00
_cell.angle_gamma   90.00
#
_symmetry.space_group_name_H-M   'P 1'
#
loop_
_entity.id
_entity.type
_entity.pdbx_description
1 polymer ?
#
loop_
_entity_poly.entity_id
_entity_poly.type
_entity_poly.pdbx_seq_one_letter_code
_entity_poly.pdbx_strand_id
1 'polypeptide(L)'
;MTSMGSAGARGIRLRPWQAGDVGILHHSNTLAMTQYVGGPETDKAVEARQLRYVRMWGTGEARMFAIIESGNDADEGLSEAWDGGSPRGATSPSTRRDGA
;
A
#
# COMPACT_ATOMS: atom_id res chain seq x y z
N MET A 1 32.53 2.18 29.37
CA MET A 1 31.11 2.55 29.42
C MET A 1 30.48 2.18 28.09
N THR A 2 29.84 1.02 28.01
CA THR A 2 29.14 0.59 26.80
C THR A 2 27.83 1.35 26.73
N SER A 3 27.70 2.25 25.75
CA SER A 3 26.43 2.88 25.42
C SER A 3 25.50 1.79 24.90
N MET A 4 24.45 1.46 25.67
CA MET A 4 23.34 0.68 25.16
C MET A 4 22.61 1.58 24.16
N GLY A 5 22.77 1.28 22.87
CA GLY A 5 21.99 1.92 21.82
C GLY A 5 20.52 1.82 22.17
N SER A 6 19.85 2.97 22.31
CA SER A 6 18.39 2.99 22.35
C SER A 6 17.93 2.36 21.04
N ALA A 7 17.29 1.20 21.10
CA ALA A 7 16.50 0.72 19.98
C ALA A 7 15.49 1.84 19.68
N GLY A 8 15.69 2.54 18.56
CA GLY A 8 14.85 3.67 18.18
C GLY A 8 13.38 3.25 18.27
N ALA A 9 12.60 3.98 19.05
CA ALA A 9 11.20 3.64 19.26
C ALA A 9 10.47 3.70 17.90
N ARG A 10 10.15 2.53 17.36
CA ARG A 10 9.33 2.36 16.17
C ARG A 10 7.94 2.92 16.46
N GLY A 11 7.59 3.98 15.74
CA GLY A 11 6.33 4.71 15.93
C GLY A 11 5.50 4.73 14.66
N ILE A 12 4.29 5.28 14.77
CA ILE A 12 3.41 5.52 13.62
C ILE A 12 3.12 7.01 13.53
N ARG A 13 3.18 7.59 12.33
CA ARG A 13 2.78 8.96 12.04
C ARG A 13 1.63 8.98 11.04
N LEU A 14 0.77 9.98 11.20
CA LEU A 14 -0.25 10.33 10.21
C LEU A 14 0.25 11.54 9.43
N ARG A 15 0.23 11.47 8.11
CA ARG A 15 0.55 12.60 7.24
C ARG A 15 -0.50 12.79 6.15
N PRO A 16 -0.64 14.00 5.59
CA PRO A 16 -1.46 14.19 4.40
C PRO A 16 -1.01 13.28 3.26
N TRP A 17 -1.95 12.86 2.42
CA TRP A 17 -1.66 12.18 1.15
C TRP A 17 -0.85 13.08 0.22
N GLN A 18 0.09 12.49 -0.50
CA GLN A 18 0.97 13.13 -1.47
C GLN A 18 0.95 12.40 -2.82
N ALA A 19 1.45 13.06 -3.87
CA ALA A 19 1.49 12.55 -5.23
C ALA A 19 2.15 11.16 -5.36
N GLY A 20 3.15 10.86 -4.53
CA GLY A 20 3.90 9.60 -4.56
C GLY A 20 3.28 8.41 -3.83
N ASP A 21 2.12 8.58 -3.19
CA ASP A 21 1.58 7.57 -2.26
C ASP A 21 0.70 6.51 -2.90
N VAL A 22 0.57 6.51 -4.23
CA VAL A 22 -0.30 5.55 -4.93
C VAL A 22 0.09 4.10 -4.63
N GLY A 23 1.37 3.83 -4.38
CA GLY A 23 1.88 2.51 -3.98
C GLY A 23 1.22 1.97 -2.70
N ILE A 24 0.92 2.83 -1.72
CA ILE A 24 0.23 2.44 -0.47
C ILE A 24 -1.17 1.92 -0.80
N LEU A 25 -1.87 2.58 -1.72
CA LEU A 25 -3.22 2.20 -2.12
C LEU A 25 -3.23 0.91 -2.95
N HIS A 26 -2.28 0.71 -3.87
CA HIS A 26 -2.17 -0.54 -4.62
C HIS A 26 -1.95 -1.73 -3.69
N HIS A 27 -1.05 -1.61 -2.70
CA HIS A 27 -0.83 -2.67 -1.71
C HIS A 27 -2.07 -2.93 -0.86
N SER A 28 -2.86 -1.88 -0.58
CA SER A 28 -4.10 -2.00 0.21
C SER A 28 -5.31 -2.48 -0.60
N ASN A 29 -5.17 -2.72 -1.90
CA ASN A 29 -6.26 -3.01 -2.83
C ASN A 29 -6.42 -4.52 -3.12
N THR A 30 -5.96 -5.39 -2.23
CA THR A 30 -6.10 -6.85 -2.43
C THR A 30 -7.54 -7.31 -2.19
N LEU A 31 -7.94 -8.44 -2.80
CA LEU A 31 -9.26 -9.06 -2.56
C LEU A 31 -9.53 -9.27 -1.06
N ALA A 32 -8.54 -9.76 -0.30
CA ALA A 32 -8.67 -10.02 1.12
C ALA A 32 -8.93 -8.74 1.93
N MET A 33 -8.24 -7.64 1.60
CA MET A 33 -8.40 -6.36 2.29
C MET A 33 -9.70 -5.64 1.91
N THR A 34 -10.17 -5.85 0.68
CA THR A 34 -11.31 -5.12 0.11
C THR A 34 -12.63 -5.89 0.17
N GLN A 35 -12.63 -7.13 0.66
CA GLN A 35 -13.78 -8.04 0.62
C GLN A 35 -15.08 -7.46 1.23
N TYR A 36 -14.98 -6.57 2.21
CA TYR A 36 -16.13 -5.96 2.90
C TYR A 36 -16.39 -4.51 2.49
N VAL A 37 -15.62 -3.96 1.54
CA VAL A 37 -15.66 -2.53 1.16
C VAL A 37 -15.78 -2.32 -0.36
N GLY A 38 -16.43 -3.26 -1.05
CA GLY A 38 -16.74 -3.14 -2.49
C GLY A 38 -15.79 -3.89 -3.43
N GLY A 39 -14.80 -4.61 -2.88
CA GLY A 39 -13.81 -5.35 -3.66
C GLY A 39 -12.70 -4.46 -4.23
N PRO A 40 -11.75 -5.07 -4.96
CA PRO A 40 -10.57 -4.37 -5.46
C PRO A 40 -10.95 -3.42 -6.61
N GLU A 41 -10.35 -2.24 -6.60
CA GLU A 41 -10.43 -1.27 -7.68
C GLU A 41 -9.45 -1.58 -8.81
N THR A 42 -9.68 -1.02 -10.00
CA THR A 42 -8.69 -1.07 -11.09
C THR A 42 -7.55 -0.08 -10.83
N ASP A 43 -6.38 -0.27 -11.44
CA ASP A 43 -5.23 0.63 -11.25
C ASP A 43 -5.57 2.10 -11.52
N LYS A 44 -6.29 2.37 -12.61
CA LYS A 44 -6.77 3.73 -12.96
C LYS A 44 -7.72 4.31 -11.90
N ALA A 45 -8.57 3.48 -11.30
CA ALA A 45 -9.47 3.92 -10.24
C ALA A 45 -8.69 4.23 -8.94
N VAL A 46 -7.67 3.42 -8.63
CA VAL A 46 -6.75 3.68 -7.50
C VAL A 46 -6.01 5.00 -7.68
N GLU A 47 -5.46 5.28 -8.86
CA GLU A 47 -4.82 6.56 -9.20
C GLU A 47 -5.80 7.73 -9.05
N ALA A 48 -7.02 7.61 -9.60
CA ALA A 48 -8.04 8.64 -9.49
C ALA A 48 -8.45 8.91 -8.02
N ARG A 49 -8.51 7.86 -7.19
CA ARG A 49 -8.76 7.97 -5.75
C ARG A 49 -7.64 8.73 -5.05
N GLN A 50 -6.38 8.42 -5.36
CA GLN A 50 -5.22 9.11 -4.79
C GLN A 50 -5.22 10.60 -5.14
N LEU A 51 -5.45 10.96 -6.40
CA LEU A 51 -5.51 12.36 -6.83
C LEU A 51 -6.64 13.12 -6.10
N ARG A 52 -7.80 12.47 -5.91
CA ARG A 52 -8.88 13.03 -5.10
C ARG A 52 -8.45 13.29 -3.66
N TYR A 53 -7.71 12.39 -3.03
CA TYR A 53 -7.26 12.54 -1.64
C TYR A 53 -6.31 13.72 -1.48
N VAL A 54 -5.36 13.87 -2.41
CA VAL A 54 -4.44 15.02 -2.46
C VAL A 54 -5.23 16.33 -2.64
N ARG A 55 -6.16 16.37 -3.60
CA ARG A 55 -6.98 17.56 -3.88
C ARG A 55 -7.81 17.98 -2.67
N MET A 56 -8.49 17.04 -2.02
CA MET A 56 -9.37 17.31 -0.87
C MET A 56 -8.63 17.94 0.31
N TRP A 57 -7.34 17.63 0.47
CA TRP A 57 -6.52 18.27 1.47
C TRP A 57 -6.24 19.74 1.15
N GLY A 58 -5.96 20.03 -0.12
CA GLY A 58 -5.72 21.39 -0.61
C GLY A 58 -6.96 22.27 -0.59
N THR A 59 -8.16 21.71 -0.79
CA THR A 59 -9.44 22.43 -0.74
C THR A 59 -10.06 22.48 0.66
N GLY A 60 -9.59 21.68 1.61
CA GLY A 60 -10.18 21.53 2.94
C GLY A 60 -11.52 20.75 2.95
N GLU A 61 -11.90 20.13 1.83
CA GLU A 61 -13.14 19.37 1.67
C GLU A 61 -13.15 18.10 2.54
N ALA A 62 -12.00 17.46 2.72
CA ALA A 62 -11.84 16.30 3.59
C ALA A 62 -10.42 16.18 4.14
N ARG A 63 -10.30 15.46 5.27
CA ARG A 63 -9.01 15.18 5.92
C ARG A 63 -8.76 13.67 5.96
N MET A 64 -8.07 13.16 4.94
CA MET A 64 -7.57 11.78 4.91
C MET A 64 -6.06 11.75 5.03
N PHE A 65 -5.54 10.69 5.65
CA PHE A 65 -4.13 10.55 5.99
C PHE A 65 -3.55 9.26 5.44
N ALA A 66 -2.30 9.32 5.01
CA ALA A 66 -1.45 8.15 4.88
C ALA A 66 -0.87 7.82 6.27
N ILE A 67 -0.83 6.53 6.60
CA ILE A 67 -0.24 6.01 7.83
C ILE A 67 1.18 5.54 7.50
N ILE A 68 2.18 6.10 8.16
CA ILE A 68 3.60 5.77 7.93
C ILE A 68 4.27 5.33 9.22
N GLU A 69 5.27 4.45 9.11
CA GLU A 69 6.12 4.08 10.24
C GLU A 69 7.23 5.12 10.43
N SER A 70 7.43 5.58 11.68
CA SER A 70 8.55 6.44 12.05
C SER A 70 9.66 5.60 12.66
N GLY A 71 10.87 5.68 12.12
CA GLY A 71 12.04 4.96 12.62
C GLY A 71 12.81 4.17 11.55
N ASN A 72 12.43 4.25 10.28
CA ASN A 72 13.34 3.96 9.18
C ASN A 72 13.99 5.30 8.79
N ASP A 73 15.32 5.40 8.84
CA ASP A 73 16.07 6.60 8.40
C ASP A 73 15.87 6.91 6.89
N ALA A 74 15.05 6.12 6.20
CA ALA A 74 14.47 6.42 4.91
C ALA A 74 13.07 7.05 5.07
N ASP A 75 13.02 8.35 5.35
CA ASP A 75 11.87 9.22 5.01
C ASP A 75 11.85 9.53 3.48
N GLU A 76 12.55 8.72 2.66
CA GLU A 76 12.50 8.73 1.21
C GLU A 76 11.63 7.56 0.73
N GLY A 77 10.36 7.84 0.43
CA GLY A 77 9.52 6.99 -0.41
C GLY A 77 9.21 5.60 0.16
N LEU A 78 7.96 5.40 0.59
CA LEU A 78 7.41 4.11 1.00
C LEU A 78 7.18 3.18 -0.22
N SER A 79 8.18 3.02 -1.09
CA SER A 79 8.15 2.13 -2.26
C SER A 79 8.84 0.78 -2.03
N GLU A 80 9.68 0.65 -0.99
CA GLU A 80 10.36 -0.61 -0.62
C GLU A 80 10.44 -0.64 0.92
N ALA A 81 9.96 -1.62 1.70
CA ALA A 81 9.72 -3.02 1.45
C ALA A 81 8.55 -3.55 2.30
N TRP A 82 7.69 -4.38 1.69
CA TRP A 82 6.87 -5.37 2.40
C TRP A 82 7.23 -6.74 1.81
N ASP A 83 8.11 -7.47 2.49
CA ASP A 83 8.49 -8.85 2.14
C ASP A 83 7.57 -9.82 2.90
N GLY A 84 6.58 -10.42 2.23
CA GLY A 84 5.82 -11.50 2.86
C GLY A 84 4.46 -11.86 2.28
N GLY A 85 4.32 -11.95 0.96
CA GLY A 85 3.11 -12.46 0.31
C GLY A 85 3.43 -13.29 -0.92
N SER A 86 4.29 -14.31 -0.81
CA SER A 86 4.59 -15.21 -1.94
C SER A 86 3.36 -16.09 -2.24
N PRO A 87 2.73 -16.01 -3.43
CA PRO A 87 1.67 -16.95 -3.77
C PRO A 87 2.33 -18.23 -4.32
N ARG A 88 2.64 -19.18 -3.41
CA ARG A 88 2.85 -20.56 -3.85
C ARG A 88 1.49 -21.20 -4.13
N GLY A 89 1.20 -21.45 -5.40
CA GLY A 89 0.17 -22.42 -5.79
C GLY A 89 -0.76 -21.97 -6.91
N ALA A 90 -0.24 -21.78 -8.12
CA ALA A 90 -1.05 -21.85 -9.33
C ALA A 90 -0.29 -22.60 -10.41
N THR A 91 -0.18 -23.92 -10.27
CA THR A 91 0.10 -24.79 -11.42
C THR A 91 -1.19 -25.45 -11.85
N SER A 92 -1.74 -24.99 -12.97
CA SER A 92 -2.44 -25.85 -13.93
C SER A 92 -2.59 -25.12 -15.25
N PRO A 93 -2.05 -25.69 -16.33
CA PRO A 93 -2.74 -25.66 -17.60
C PRO A 93 -3.13 -27.10 -17.95
N SER A 94 -4.43 -27.41 -17.86
CA SER A 94 -4.97 -28.60 -18.54
C SER A 94 -4.98 -28.31 -20.04
N THR A 95 -4.00 -28.81 -20.77
CA THR A 95 -4.11 -28.95 -22.22
C THR A 95 -5.10 -30.08 -22.52
N ARG A 96 -6.35 -29.74 -22.85
CA ARG A 96 -7.24 -30.69 -23.53
C ARG A 96 -6.83 -30.69 -24.99
N ARG A 97 -6.15 -31.75 -25.41
CA ARG A 97 -5.87 -32.05 -26.81
C ARG A 97 -7.19 -32.56 -27.40
N ASP A 98 -7.75 -31.82 -28.35
CA ASP A 98 -8.82 -32.33 -29.19
C ASP A 98 -8.27 -33.49 -30.01
N GLY A 99 -8.99 -34.61 -30.03
CA GLY A 99 -8.62 -35.82 -30.72
C GLY A 99 -9.83 -36.43 -31.42
N ALA A 100 -9.58 -36.80 -32.69
CA ALA A 100 -10.38 -37.57 -33.64
C ALA A 100 -11.50 -36.83 -34.37
#